data_AF-A0A2V7V4B7-F1
#
_entry.id   AF-A0A2V7V4B7-F1
#
_cell.length_a   1.000
_cell.length_b   1.000
_cell.length_c   1.000
_cell.angle_alpha   90.00
_cell.angle_beta   90.00
_cell.angle_gamma   90.00
#
_symmetry.space_group_name_H-M   'P 1'
#
loop_
_entity.id
_entity.type
_entity.pdbx_description
1 polymer ?
#
loop_
_entity_poly.entity_id
_entity_poly.type
_entity_poly.pdbx_seq_one_letter_code
_entity_poly.pdbx_strand_id
1 'polypeptide(L)'
;YHSLQTQLVSRFGHGSQFQASYTFSRAIGDVSLTGGENSVGGSSVSLLENPGLDRGLTQTHRKHIFNASLVLVLPELADKSDFVKNVLGGWEIGTIAQASSGRPVTVFTGAIPGLTNRVSGTGLSGNQRPNVVAGQPCHATSGPPEQILNPDAWTLTGFQLGTFGNSGRGICEGPNFAQVDLAL
;
A
#
# COMPACT_ATOMS: atom_id res chain seq x y z
N TYR A 1 12.71 9.71 6.56
CA TYR A 1 11.75 9.60 5.42
C TYR A 1 12.51 9.91 4.15
N HIS A 2 12.43 9.04 3.14
CA HIS A 2 13.07 9.27 1.84
C HIS A 2 12.00 9.23 0.75
N SER A 3 12.05 10.16 -0.20
CA SER A 3 11.11 10.16 -1.33
C SER A 3 11.74 10.72 -2.59
N LEU A 4 11.33 10.19 -3.73
CA LEU A 4 11.61 10.71 -5.07
C LEU A 4 10.26 11.04 -5.72
N GLN A 5 10.13 12.23 -6.27
CA GLN A 5 8.93 12.67 -6.98
C GLN A 5 9.34 13.18 -8.34
N THR A 6 8.66 12.70 -9.38
CA THR A 6 8.90 13.09 -10.77
C THR A 6 7.57 13.42 -11.41
N GLN A 7 7.52 14.54 -12.13
CA GLN A 7 6.34 14.97 -12.85
C GLN A 7 6.72 15.30 -14.30
N LEU A 8 5.88 14.85 -15.23
CA LEU A 8 5.95 15.17 -16.64
C LEU A 8 4.65 15.85 -17.05
N VAL A 9 4.76 17.02 -17.67
CA VAL A 9 3.64 17.74 -18.26
C VAL A 9 4.02 18.05 -19.70
N SER A 10 3.20 17.59 -20.64
CA SER A 10 3.36 17.84 -22.06
C SER A 10 2.08 18.39 -22.63
N ARG A 11 2.21 19.39 -23.50
CA ARG A 11 1.12 19.93 -24.31
C ARG A 11 1.51 19.76 -25.77
N PHE A 12 0.60 19.25 -26.58
CA PHE A 12 0.87 18.92 -27.98
C PHE A 12 -0.37 19.07 -28.86
N GLY A 13 -0.15 19.18 -30.16
CA GLY A 13 -1.23 19.30 -31.14
C GLY A 13 -2.11 20.54 -30.92
N HIS A 14 -3.42 20.36 -31.15
CA HIS A 14 -4.44 21.41 -31.11
C HIS A 14 -5.11 21.52 -29.72
N GLY A 15 -4.31 21.64 -28.66
CA GLY A 15 -4.82 21.76 -27.28
C GLY A 15 -4.85 20.45 -26.49
N SER A 16 -4.25 19.37 -27.00
CA SER A 16 -4.09 18.13 -26.23
C SER A 16 -3.06 18.30 -25.12
N GLN A 17 -3.29 17.64 -23.99
CA GLN A 17 -2.41 17.68 -22.83
C GLN A 17 -2.23 16.30 -22.22
N PHE A 18 -1.03 16.05 -21.74
CA PHE A 18 -0.69 14.86 -20.99
C PHE A 18 0.06 15.27 -19.72
N GLN A 19 -0.36 14.71 -18.59
CA GLN A 19 0.32 14.87 -17.32
C GLN A 19 0.53 13.51 -16.68
N ALA A 20 1.72 13.26 -16.16
CA ALA A 20 2.04 12.08 -15.37
C ALA A 20 2.86 12.48 -14.15
N SER A 21 2.55 11.86 -13.02
CA SER A 21 3.21 12.07 -11.73
C SER A 21 3.53 10.73 -11.12
N TYR A 22 4.78 10.56 -10.70
CA TYR A 22 5.26 9.37 -10.03
C TYR A 22 5.98 9.73 -8.73
N THR A 23 5.59 9.09 -7.65
CA THR A 23 6.16 9.26 -6.32
C THR A 23 6.63 7.91 -5.81
N PHE A 24 7.92 7.81 -5.53
CA PHE A 24 8.50 6.74 -4.72
C PHE A 24 8.68 7.27 -3.29
N SER A 25 8.24 6.51 -2.29
CA SER A 25 8.46 6.85 -0.90
C SER A 25 9.00 5.66 -0.12
N ARG A 26 9.82 5.94 0.89
CA ARG A 26 10.24 4.99 1.93
C ARG A 26 10.14 5.68 3.29
N ALA A 27 9.10 5.32 4.02
CA ALA A 27 8.78 5.85 5.33
C ALA A 27 9.01 4.74 6.36
N ILE A 28 10.07 4.88 7.15
CA ILE A 28 10.38 3.99 8.27
C ILE A 28 10.13 4.78 9.54
N GLY A 29 9.37 4.18 10.46
CA GLY A 29 9.09 4.74 11.78
C GLY A 29 9.22 3.67 12.85
N ASP A 30 9.51 4.12 14.05
CA ASP A 30 9.56 3.37 15.32
C ASP A 30 8.26 3.53 16.13
N VAL A 31 7.46 4.55 15.83
CA VAL A 31 6.13 4.81 16.42
C VAL A 31 5.09 5.03 15.32
N SER A 32 3.84 4.62 15.57
CA SER A 32 2.72 4.94 14.66
C SER A 32 2.53 6.46 14.63
N LEU A 33 2.82 7.11 13.49
CA LEU A 33 2.80 8.57 13.32
C LEU A 33 1.40 9.16 13.07
N THR A 34 0.34 8.37 13.21
CA THR A 34 -1.05 8.86 13.12
C THR A 34 -1.65 8.92 14.51
N GLY A 35 -1.70 10.12 15.10
CA GLY A 35 -2.42 10.43 16.34
C GLY A 35 -3.94 10.28 16.27
N GLY A 36 -4.45 9.36 15.44
CA GLY A 36 -5.86 8.99 15.32
C GLY A 36 -6.16 7.55 15.79
N GLU A 37 -5.17 6.81 16.28
CA GLU A 37 -5.35 5.43 16.74
C GLU A 37 -5.81 5.40 18.21
N ASN A 38 -7.11 5.61 18.44
CA ASN A 38 -7.81 5.28 19.69
C ASN A 38 -7.95 3.76 19.94
N SER A 39 -7.06 2.95 19.36
CA SER A 39 -6.95 1.53 19.65
C SER A 39 -5.73 1.35 20.55
N VAL A 40 -5.96 1.00 21.80
CA VAL A 40 -4.99 0.84 22.91
C VAL A 40 -3.84 -0.17 22.61
N GLY A 41 -3.74 -0.71 21.39
CA GLY A 41 -2.69 -1.62 20.92
C GLY A 41 -1.81 -1.11 19.77
N GLY A 42 -2.19 -0.06 19.02
CA GLY A 42 -1.45 0.39 17.82
C GLY A 42 -0.29 1.37 18.12
N SER A 43 -0.45 2.16 19.18
CA SER A 43 0.44 3.26 19.58
C SER A 43 1.44 2.91 20.68
N SER A 44 1.49 1.66 21.14
CA SER A 44 2.41 1.26 22.20
C SER A 44 3.68 0.67 21.60
N VAL A 45 4.83 1.29 21.92
CA VAL A 45 6.14 0.67 21.75
C VAL A 45 6.10 -0.69 22.47
N SER A 46 6.35 -1.76 21.74
CA SER A 46 6.38 -3.15 22.23
C SER A 46 7.28 -3.28 23.46
N LEU A 47 8.37 -2.50 23.49
CA LEU A 47 9.29 -2.34 24.62
C LEU A 47 9.87 -0.92 24.65
N LEU A 48 9.68 -0.18 25.75
CA LEU A 48 10.42 1.08 25.97
C LEU A 48 11.94 0.86 25.96
N GLU A 49 12.40 -0.34 26.34
CA GLU A 49 13.81 -0.69 26.42
C GLU A 49 14.42 -1.09 25.07
N ASN A 50 13.61 -1.39 24.05
CA ASN A 50 14.08 -1.72 22.70
C ASN A 50 13.11 -1.20 21.62
N PRO A 51 13.12 0.12 21.36
CA PRO A 51 12.29 0.74 20.31
C PRO A 51 12.64 0.25 18.90
N GLY A 52 13.82 -0.38 18.72
CA GLY A 52 14.23 -0.97 17.44
C GLY A 52 13.35 -2.13 16.99
N LEU A 53 12.65 -2.81 17.90
CA LEU A 53 11.74 -3.91 17.57
C LEU A 53 10.51 -3.44 16.79
N ASP A 54 10.10 -2.20 16.97
CA ASP A 54 8.95 -1.61 16.28
C ASP A 54 9.33 -0.83 15.01
N ARG A 55 10.63 -0.77 14.70
CA ARG A 55 11.12 -0.12 13.49
C ARG A 55 10.62 -0.88 12.26
N GLY A 56 9.72 -0.26 11.51
CA GLY A 56 9.10 -0.86 10.34
C GLY A 56 8.59 0.20 9.37
N LEU A 57 8.00 -0.25 8.26
CA LEU A 57 7.32 0.65 7.34
C LEU A 57 6.08 1.24 8.03
N THR A 58 5.87 2.55 7.91
CA THR A 58 4.71 3.23 8.51
C THR A 58 3.43 2.89 7.75
N GLN A 59 2.27 3.00 8.40
CA GLN A 59 0.97 2.76 7.73
C GLN A 59 0.67 3.74 6.58
N THR A 60 1.31 4.91 6.60
CA THR A 60 1.24 5.93 5.52
C THR A 60 2.19 5.65 4.36
N HIS A 61 3.08 4.66 4.50
CA HIS A 61 3.99 4.27 3.44
C HIS A 61 3.23 3.70 2.25
N ARG A 62 3.48 4.28 1.07
CA ARG A 62 3.20 3.63 -0.21
C ARG A 62 4.48 3.69 -1.02
N LYS A 63 4.99 2.51 -1.36
CA LYS A 63 6.27 2.38 -2.05
C LYS A 63 6.26 3.12 -3.38
N HIS A 64 5.20 2.91 -4.17
CA HIS A 64 4.99 3.56 -5.46
C HIS A 64 3.59 4.17 -5.52
N ILE A 65 3.49 5.40 -6.02
CA ILE A 65 2.23 6.05 -6.39
C ILE A 65 2.43 6.63 -7.78
N PHE A 66 1.55 6.28 -8.71
CA PHE A 66 1.54 6.75 -10.08
C PHE A 66 0.16 7.31 -10.42
N ASN A 67 0.12 8.50 -11.01
CA ASN A 67 -1.10 9.10 -11.53
C ASN A 67 -0.80 9.68 -12.91
N ALA A 68 -1.66 9.44 -13.88
CA ALA A 68 -1.58 10.04 -15.21
C ALA A 68 -2.94 10.53 -15.66
N SER A 69 -2.94 11.63 -16.41
CA SER A 69 -4.10 12.17 -17.11
C SER A 69 -3.73 12.51 -18.54
N LEU A 70 -4.65 12.22 -19.46
CA LEU A 70 -4.55 12.51 -20.88
C LEU A 70 -5.84 13.19 -21.31
N VAL A 71 -5.73 14.32 -21.98
CA VAL A 71 -6.82 14.94 -22.72
C VAL A 71 -6.36 15.02 -24.17
N LEU A 72 -7.03 14.28 -25.04
CA LEU A 72 -6.71 14.21 -26.46
C LEU A 72 -7.83 14.85 -27.26
N VAL A 73 -7.52 15.98 -27.90
CA VAL A 73 -8.44 16.68 -28.80
C VAL A 73 -8.18 16.18 -30.21
N LEU A 74 -9.16 15.50 -30.81
CA LEU A 74 -9.08 15.00 -32.17
C LEU A 74 -9.30 16.13 -33.18
N PRO A 75 -8.62 16.10 -34.34
CA PRO A 75 -8.77 17.13 -35.36
C PRO A 75 -10.20 17.18 -35.91
N GLU A 76 -10.65 18.37 -36.33
CA GLU A 76 -12.00 18.59 -36.86
C GLU A 76 -12.23 17.96 -38.25
N LEU A 77 -11.20 17.36 -38.87
CA LEU A 77 -11.27 16.70 -40.19
C LEU A 77 -11.92 17.57 -41.28
N ALA A 78 -11.59 18.87 -41.29
CA ALA A 78 -12.21 19.88 -42.17
C ALA A 78 -12.14 19.56 -43.68
N ASP A 79 -11.16 18.77 -44.12
CA ASP A 79 -10.97 18.37 -45.53
C ASP A 79 -11.73 17.08 -45.92
N LYS A 80 -12.64 16.57 -45.08
CA LYS A 80 -13.42 15.34 -45.32
C LYS A 80 -14.89 15.65 -45.61
N SER A 81 -15.63 14.64 -46.08
CA SER A 81 -17.07 14.78 -46.36
C SER A 81 -17.86 15.19 -45.10
N ASP A 82 -18.95 15.93 -45.27
CA ASP A 82 -19.74 16.47 -44.16
C ASP A 82 -20.20 15.40 -43.15
N PHE A 83 -20.48 14.19 -43.63
CA PHE A 83 -20.79 13.07 -42.76
C PHE A 83 -19.61 12.65 -41.87
N VAL A 84 -18.41 12.53 -42.45
CA VAL A 84 -17.19 12.14 -41.71
C VAL A 84 -16.78 13.23 -40.72
N LYS A 85 -16.90 14.50 -41.13
CA LYS A 85 -16.63 15.66 -40.29
C LYS A 85 -17.53 15.70 -39.05
N ASN A 86 -18.85 15.52 -39.22
CA ASN A 86 -19.80 15.61 -38.11
C ASN A 86 -19.78 14.38 -37.17
N VAL A 87 -19.38 13.21 -37.67
CA VAL A 87 -19.37 11.97 -36.87
C VAL A 87 -18.01 11.75 -36.20
N LEU A 88 -16.90 12.12 -36.83
CA LEU A 88 -15.55 11.80 -36.35
C LEU A 88 -14.69 13.04 -36.02
N GLY A 89 -15.17 14.25 -36.31
CA GLY A 89 -14.44 15.50 -36.02
C GLY A 89 -14.70 16.05 -34.62
N GLY A 90 -13.67 16.61 -34.00
CA GLY A 90 -13.81 17.46 -32.81
C GLY A 90 -14.07 16.74 -31.48
N TRP A 91 -13.91 15.41 -31.43
CA TRP A 91 -14.02 14.66 -30.18
C TRP A 91 -12.89 15.01 -29.20
N GLU A 92 -13.21 15.02 -27.90
CA GLU A 92 -12.25 15.14 -26.82
C GLU A 92 -12.26 13.86 -25.99
N ILE A 93 -11.12 13.20 -25.89
CA ILE A 93 -10.97 11.99 -25.08
C ILE A 93 -10.24 12.35 -23.81
N GLY A 94 -10.91 12.17 -22.67
CA GLY A 94 -10.33 12.25 -21.34
C GLY A 94 -9.94 10.88 -20.81
N THR A 95 -8.75 10.75 -20.23
CA THR A 95 -8.32 9.52 -19.54
C THR A 95 -7.63 9.89 -18.25
N ILE A 96 -7.95 9.16 -17.17
CA ILE A 96 -7.24 9.24 -15.90
C ILE A 96 -6.82 7.83 -15.51
N ALA A 97 -5.56 7.63 -15.16
CA ALA A 97 -5.03 6.37 -14.67
C ALA A 97 -4.36 6.59 -13.31
N GLN A 98 -4.68 5.73 -12.35
CA GLN A 98 -4.13 5.77 -11.00
C GLN A 98 -3.61 4.38 -10.64
N ALA A 99 -2.41 4.29 -10.08
CA ALA A 99 -1.86 3.06 -9.56
C ALA A 99 -1.05 3.32 -8.29
N SER A 100 -1.16 2.46 -7.29
CA SER A 100 -0.35 2.57 -6.08
C SER A 100 -0.08 1.24 -5.40
N SER A 101 1.08 1.14 -4.78
CA SER A 101 1.44 -0.02 -3.95
C SER A 101 0.55 -0.12 -2.72
N GLY A 102 0.33 -1.36 -2.26
CA GLY A 102 -0.37 -1.64 -1.03
C GLY A 102 0.29 -1.01 0.20
N ARG A 103 -0.52 -0.78 1.23
CA ARG A 103 -0.01 -0.33 2.54
C ARG A 103 0.68 -1.48 3.25
N PRO A 104 1.74 -1.24 4.04
CA PRO A 104 2.34 -2.29 4.84
C PRO A 104 1.33 -2.89 5.82
N VAL A 105 1.32 -4.22 5.93
CA VAL A 105 0.46 -4.98 6.83
C VAL A 105 1.32 -5.63 7.91
N THR A 106 0.84 -5.58 9.15
CA THR A 106 1.47 -6.25 10.30
C THR A 106 0.52 -7.30 10.84
N VAL A 107 1.00 -8.53 10.96
CA VAL A 107 0.25 -9.63 11.58
C VAL A 107 0.50 -9.63 13.09
N PHE A 108 -0.58 -9.69 13.86
CA PHE A 108 -0.55 -9.81 15.32
C PHE A 108 -1.10 -11.17 15.75
N THR A 109 -0.64 -11.69 16.89
CA THR A 109 -1.05 -13.00 17.41
C THR A 109 -2.51 -13.04 17.84
N GLY A 110 -3.14 -11.88 18.04
CA GLY A 110 -4.49 -11.78 18.57
C GLY A 110 -4.61 -12.33 20.01
N ALA A 111 -5.84 -12.66 20.41
CA ALA A 111 -6.11 -13.34 21.67
C ALA A 111 -5.90 -14.85 21.50
N ILE A 112 -5.09 -15.44 22.38
CA ILE A 112 -4.84 -16.89 22.38
C ILE A 112 -5.68 -17.55 23.47
N PRO A 113 -6.57 -18.50 23.15
CA PRO A 113 -7.36 -19.22 24.14
C PRO A 113 -6.48 -19.87 25.21
N GLY A 114 -6.82 -19.66 26.49
CA GLY A 114 -6.07 -20.20 27.63
C GLY A 114 -4.90 -19.34 28.12
N LEU A 115 -4.54 -18.26 27.39
CA LEU A 115 -3.62 -17.24 27.89
C LEU A 115 -4.38 -15.95 28.20
N THR A 116 -4.78 -15.80 29.46
CA THR A 116 -5.41 -14.58 29.98
C THR A 116 -4.43 -13.41 30.05
N ASN A 117 -3.12 -13.71 30.18
CA ASN A 117 -2.02 -12.75 30.13
C ASN A 117 -1.11 -13.06 28.92
N ARG A 118 -1.26 -12.26 27.87
CA ARG A 118 -0.21 -11.69 27.00
C ARG A 118 1.07 -12.53 26.85
N VAL A 119 1.32 -13.06 25.64
CA VAL A 119 2.49 -13.93 25.36
C VAL A 119 3.86 -13.28 25.64
N SER A 120 3.99 -11.96 25.55
CA SER A 120 5.23 -11.22 25.83
C SER A 120 5.44 -10.84 27.29
N GLY A 121 4.44 -11.01 28.18
CA GLY A 121 4.57 -10.67 29.61
C GLY A 121 4.69 -9.17 29.93
N THR A 122 4.68 -8.26 28.95
CA THR A 122 4.95 -6.82 29.15
C THR A 122 3.73 -5.97 29.53
N GLY A 123 2.55 -6.57 29.66
CA GLY A 123 1.37 -5.77 29.95
C GLY A 123 0.90 -4.90 28.77
N LEU A 124 1.18 -5.29 27.51
CA LEU A 124 0.60 -4.73 26.26
C LEU A 124 -0.16 -5.83 25.44
N SER A 125 -1.38 -5.56 24.94
CA SER A 125 -2.37 -6.61 24.50
C SER A 125 -2.73 -6.56 23.02
N GLY A 126 -2.13 -5.66 22.25
CA GLY A 126 -2.48 -5.51 20.83
C GLY A 126 -1.28 -5.37 19.89
N ASN A 127 -0.06 -5.52 20.41
CA ASN A 127 1.18 -5.34 19.64
C ASN A 127 2.04 -6.61 19.57
N GLN A 128 1.52 -7.75 20.06
CA GLN A 128 2.24 -9.02 20.05
C GLN A 128 2.22 -9.61 18.64
N ARG A 129 3.42 -9.92 18.13
CA ARG A 129 3.62 -10.45 16.78
C ARG A 129 4.12 -11.90 16.86
N PRO A 130 3.67 -12.79 15.94
CA PRO A 130 4.12 -14.18 15.90
C PRO A 130 5.57 -14.30 15.41
N ASN A 131 6.08 -15.52 15.35
CA ASN A 131 7.33 -15.82 14.63
C ASN A 131 7.06 -15.97 13.14
N VAL A 132 8.03 -15.59 12.29
CA VAL A 132 8.06 -15.85 10.85
C VAL A 132 8.67 -17.22 10.60
N VAL A 133 8.04 -18.00 9.73
CA VAL A 133 8.56 -19.29 9.27
C VAL A 133 9.60 -19.03 8.18
N ALA A 134 10.83 -19.47 8.40
CA ALA A 134 11.92 -19.27 7.44
C ALA A 134 11.61 -19.95 6.10
N GLY A 135 11.79 -19.21 4.99
CA GLY A 135 11.57 -19.72 3.64
C GLY A 135 10.11 -19.64 3.14
N GLN A 136 9.16 -19.25 3.99
CA GLN A 136 7.77 -19.06 3.58
C GLN A 136 7.55 -17.64 3.04
N PRO A 137 6.91 -17.47 1.86
CA PRO A 137 6.63 -16.16 1.31
C PRO A 137 5.56 -15.44 2.15
N CYS A 138 5.67 -14.13 2.29
CA CYS A 138 4.67 -13.25 2.93
C CYS A 138 3.27 -13.38 2.29
N HIS A 139 3.24 -13.50 0.98
CA HIS A 139 2.02 -13.50 0.17
C HIS A 139 1.62 -14.92 -0.19
N ALA A 140 0.31 -15.18 -0.19
CA ALA A 140 -0.20 -16.49 -0.61
C ALA A 140 0.13 -16.72 -2.09
N THR A 141 0.69 -17.89 -2.39
CA THR A 141 0.96 -18.35 -3.76
C THR A 141 -0.16 -19.23 -4.32
N SER A 142 -1.09 -19.62 -3.46
CA SER A 142 -2.24 -20.48 -3.76
C SER A 142 -3.40 -20.13 -2.83
N GLY A 143 -4.63 -20.29 -3.31
CA GLY A 143 -5.83 -19.97 -2.55
C GLY A 143 -6.77 -19.04 -3.33
N PRO A 144 -7.83 -18.56 -2.68
CA PRO A 144 -8.75 -17.60 -3.29
C PRO A 144 -8.04 -16.26 -3.54
N PRO A 145 -8.44 -15.50 -4.57
CA PRO A 145 -7.78 -14.25 -4.97
C PRO A 145 -7.83 -13.16 -3.89
N GLU A 146 -8.76 -13.25 -2.95
CA GLU A 146 -8.88 -12.35 -1.80
C GLU A 146 -7.85 -12.64 -0.69
N GLN A 147 -7.17 -13.79 -0.72
CA GLN A 147 -6.17 -14.17 0.26
C GLN A 147 -4.82 -13.56 -0.08
N ILE A 148 -4.52 -12.42 0.56
CA ILE A 148 -3.29 -11.65 0.27
C ILE A 148 -2.09 -12.21 1.01
N LEU A 149 -2.29 -12.69 2.25
CA LEU A 149 -1.24 -13.16 3.14
C LEU A 149 -1.18 -14.70 3.14
N ASN A 150 0.04 -15.24 3.22
CA ASN A 150 0.26 -16.68 3.36
C ASN A 150 0.09 -17.10 4.82
N PRO A 151 -0.92 -17.90 5.20
CA PRO A 151 -1.10 -18.34 6.59
C PRO A 151 0.10 -19.13 7.13
N ASP A 152 0.86 -19.81 6.26
CA ASP A 152 2.03 -20.60 6.67
C ASP A 152 3.28 -19.74 6.92
N ALA A 153 3.23 -18.43 6.62
CA ALA A 153 4.35 -17.53 6.86
C ALA A 153 4.56 -17.19 8.35
N TRP A 154 3.58 -17.48 9.21
CA TRP A 154 3.65 -17.19 10.63
C TRP A 154 3.36 -18.39 11.50
N THR A 155 4.04 -18.47 12.64
CA THR A 155 3.86 -19.56 13.60
C THR A 155 4.00 -19.08 15.05
N LEU A 156 3.34 -19.81 15.95
CA LEU A 156 3.56 -19.74 17.39
C LEU A 156 4.36 -20.94 17.91
N THR A 157 4.68 -21.91 17.05
CA THR A 157 5.55 -23.03 17.42
C THR A 157 6.93 -22.50 17.77
N GLY A 158 7.46 -22.89 18.93
CA GLY A 158 8.74 -22.40 19.44
C GLY A 158 8.68 -20.97 20.00
N PHE A 159 7.50 -20.37 20.14
CA PHE A 159 7.34 -19.08 20.83
C PHE A 159 7.50 -19.27 22.34
N GLN A 160 8.44 -18.55 22.96
CA GLN A 160 8.67 -18.59 24.41
C GLN A 160 7.85 -17.51 25.12
N LEU A 161 7.11 -17.87 26.16
CA LEU A 161 6.38 -16.90 26.98
C LEU A 161 7.34 -15.92 27.66
N GLY A 162 6.96 -14.64 27.71
CA GLY A 162 7.82 -13.56 28.19
C GLY A 162 8.81 -13.05 27.14
N THR A 163 8.73 -13.53 25.89
CA THR A 163 9.55 -13.07 24.77
C THR A 163 8.70 -12.45 23.66
N PHE A 164 9.36 -11.79 22.71
CA PHE A 164 8.72 -11.23 21.52
C PHE A 164 8.97 -12.12 20.31
N GLY A 165 7.98 -12.21 19.44
CA GLY A 165 8.16 -12.87 18.16
C GLY A 165 9.13 -12.08 17.27
N ASN A 166 9.67 -12.76 16.27
CA ASN A 166 10.64 -12.17 15.33
C ASN A 166 9.99 -11.49 14.10
N SER A 167 8.66 -11.48 13.99
CA SER A 167 7.96 -10.83 12.87
C SER A 167 8.07 -9.30 12.95
N GLY A 168 8.49 -8.68 11.84
CA GLY A 168 8.64 -7.22 11.71
C GLY A 168 7.32 -6.47 11.50
N ARG A 169 7.30 -5.17 11.84
CA ARG A 169 6.18 -4.28 11.49
C ARG A 169 6.20 -3.98 10.00
N GLY A 170 5.05 -4.15 9.34
CA GLY A 170 4.90 -3.87 7.91
C GLY A 170 5.79 -4.76 7.03
N ILE A 171 6.10 -5.98 7.47
CA ILE A 171 6.99 -6.90 6.76
C ILE A 171 6.40 -7.36 5.42
N CYS A 172 5.08 -7.37 5.29
CA CYS A 172 4.38 -7.65 4.04
C CYS A 172 3.64 -6.40 3.55
N GLU A 173 3.48 -6.27 2.23
CA GLU A 173 2.65 -5.22 1.63
C GLU A 173 1.20 -5.72 1.47
N GLY A 174 0.23 -4.81 1.48
CA GLY A 174 -1.17 -5.12 1.18
C GLY A 174 -1.42 -5.26 -0.33
N PRO A 175 -2.69 -5.31 -0.75
CA PRO A 175 -3.01 -5.39 -2.17
C PRO A 175 -2.65 -4.06 -2.87
N ASN A 176 -2.13 -4.18 -4.08
CA ASN A 176 -1.92 -3.02 -4.94
C ASN A 176 -3.26 -2.51 -5.46
N PHE A 177 -3.32 -1.20 -5.75
CA PHE A 177 -4.49 -0.55 -6.33
C PHE A 177 -4.17 -0.05 -7.73
N ALA A 178 -5.08 -0.27 -8.68
CA ALA A 178 -5.00 0.28 -10.03
C ALA A 178 -6.41 0.58 -10.56
N GLN A 179 -6.60 1.74 -11.19
CA GLN A 179 -7.86 2.19 -11.79
C GLN A 179 -7.57 3.01 -13.05
N VAL A 180 -8.43 2.87 -14.05
CA VAL A 180 -8.43 3.69 -15.26
C VAL A 180 -9.86 4.14 -15.55
N ASP A 181 -10.04 5.45 -15.71
CA ASP A 181 -11.30 6.10 -16.04
C ASP A 181 -11.18 6.77 -17.42
N LEU A 182 -12.21 6.62 -18.25
CA LEU A 182 -12.26 7.11 -19.63
C LEU A 182 -13.52 7.96 -19.83
N ALA A 183 -13.36 9.10 -20.49
CA ALA A 183 -14.43 10.02 -20.88
C ALA A 183 -14.28 10.40 -22.35
N LEU A 184 -15.40 10.67 -23.01
CA LEU A 184 -15.52 11.01 -24.43
C LEU A 184 -16.60 12.08 -24.61
#